data_AF-A0A2E0G769-F1
#
_entry.id   AF-A0A2E0G769-F1
#
_cell.length_a   1.000
_cell.length_b   1.000
_cell.length_c   1.000
_cell.angle_alpha   90.00
_cell.angle_beta   90.00
_cell.angle_gamma   90.00
#
_symmetry.space_group_name_H-M   'P 1'
#
loop_
_entity.id
_entity.type
_entity.pdbx_description
1 polymer ?
#
loop_
_entity_poly.entity_id
_entity_poly.type
_entity_poly.pdbx_seq_one_letter_code
_entity_poly.pdbx_strand_id
1 'polypeptide(L)'
;MRLLGLILFSSLIIADDSWMVYDDSSVSRVDIFVDSLALEWMYEYDNVESDSLHMAYIYYQNEYINDTLEQVGFRLRGNTSRVSEKKSFKLDFNHFVPGRDFYGVEKINLNGEHNDVSIVRSKLSWDIFKSIGMVATRANHIEVYINDNYYGLYISVEHIDDTFLNRNFENDTGNLWKCLWPANLGYRGPNPSDYHPWVDDNRPYDLKTNDDEYDFTQLARLIHIINNDPDSLEHVLDVSEFIKYLAINILTGGWDDYRSLQNNFYLYHQPNIDRFLLIPYDYDNTFGIDWF
;
A
#
# COMPACT_ATOMS: atom_id res chain seq x y z
N MET A 1 -30.92 -15.66 47.63
CA MET A 1 -30.58 -16.28 46.32
C MET A 1 -30.32 -15.14 45.34
N ARG A 2 -29.05 -14.74 45.16
CA ARG A 2 -28.67 -13.68 44.20
C ARG A 2 -28.15 -14.37 42.94
N LEU A 3 -28.89 -14.29 41.84
CA LEU A 3 -28.38 -14.67 40.52
C LEU A 3 -27.37 -13.61 40.07
N LEU A 4 -26.10 -13.99 39.93
CA LEU A 4 -25.16 -13.25 39.10
C LEU A 4 -25.42 -13.66 37.65
N GLY A 5 -25.88 -12.70 36.83
CA GLY A 5 -25.91 -12.87 35.38
C GLY A 5 -24.49 -12.74 34.83
N LEU A 6 -23.97 -13.82 34.26
CA LEU A 6 -22.75 -13.81 33.48
C LEU A 6 -23.08 -13.19 32.12
N ILE A 7 -22.62 -11.97 31.85
CA ILE A 7 -22.66 -11.39 30.50
C ILE A 7 -21.42 -11.91 29.78
N LEU A 8 -21.62 -12.90 28.90
CA LEU A 8 -20.62 -13.32 27.93
C LEU A 8 -20.58 -12.27 26.83
N PHE A 9 -19.53 -11.46 26.81
CA PHE A 9 -19.14 -10.72 25.60
C PHE A 9 -18.54 -11.74 24.63
N SER A 10 -19.34 -12.19 23.65
CA SER A 10 -18.79 -12.82 22.46
C SER A 10 -18.19 -11.73 21.58
N SER A 11 -16.87 -11.56 21.62
CA SER A 11 -16.17 -10.91 20.52
C SER A 11 -16.39 -11.77 19.28
N LEU A 12 -17.15 -11.28 18.32
CA LEU A 12 -17.14 -11.82 16.95
C LEU A 12 -15.71 -11.63 16.45
N ILE A 13 -14.91 -12.70 16.49
CA ILE A 13 -13.70 -12.78 15.67
C ILE A 13 -14.25 -12.91 14.24
N ILE A 14 -14.32 -11.78 13.54
CA ILE A 14 -14.46 -11.83 12.08
C ILE A 14 -13.21 -12.54 11.60
N ALA A 15 -13.37 -13.69 10.95
CA ALA A 15 -12.24 -14.38 10.35
C ALA A 15 -11.66 -13.45 9.28
N ASP A 16 -10.41 -13.05 9.45
CA ASP A 16 -9.67 -12.37 8.39
C ASP A 16 -9.28 -13.43 7.36
N ASP A 17 -9.99 -13.48 6.24
CA ASP A 17 -9.69 -14.41 5.14
C ASP A 17 -8.70 -13.81 4.13
N SER A 18 -8.21 -12.59 4.35
CA SER A 18 -7.32 -11.89 3.40
C SER A 18 -5.97 -12.52 3.24
N TRP A 19 -5.56 -13.40 4.16
CA TRP A 19 -4.35 -14.19 4.00
C TRP A 19 -4.45 -15.13 2.79
N MET A 20 -5.65 -15.58 2.41
CA MET A 20 -5.86 -16.48 1.26
C MET A 20 -5.46 -15.82 -0.06
N VAL A 21 -5.63 -14.50 -0.18
CA VAL A 21 -5.24 -13.72 -1.38
C VAL A 21 -3.73 -13.69 -1.57
N TYR A 22 -2.98 -13.69 -0.47
CA TYR A 22 -1.51 -13.58 -0.46
C TYR A 22 -0.81 -14.89 -0.08
N ASP A 23 -1.54 -16.01 -0.12
CA ASP A 23 -0.91 -17.32 -0.02
C ASP A 23 0.12 -17.48 -1.14
N ASP A 24 1.29 -17.99 -0.78
CA ASP A 24 2.42 -18.19 -1.68
C ASP A 24 2.87 -19.66 -1.77
N SER A 25 2.00 -20.59 -1.32
CA SER A 25 2.22 -22.04 -1.46
C SER A 25 2.09 -22.52 -2.90
N SER A 26 1.36 -21.75 -3.72
CA SER A 26 1.18 -21.94 -5.16
C SER A 26 1.19 -20.58 -5.86
N VAL A 27 1.42 -20.58 -7.17
CA VAL A 27 1.29 -19.35 -7.97
C VAL A 27 -0.20 -19.13 -8.23
N SER A 28 -0.72 -17.99 -7.76
CA SER A 28 -2.09 -17.60 -8.05
C SER A 28 -2.27 -17.29 -9.55
N ARG A 29 -3.51 -17.29 -10.02
CA ARG A 29 -3.89 -16.84 -11.37
C ARG A 29 -5.04 -15.86 -11.27
N VAL A 30 -4.99 -14.80 -12.09
CA VAL A 30 -6.13 -13.92 -12.34
C VAL A 30 -6.35 -13.74 -13.83
N ASP A 31 -7.57 -14.04 -14.29
CA ASP A 31 -8.06 -13.69 -15.62
C ASP A 31 -8.95 -12.46 -15.51
N ILE A 32 -8.59 -11.40 -16.24
CA ILE A 32 -9.25 -10.10 -16.23
C ILE A 32 -9.91 -9.89 -17.59
N PHE A 33 -11.22 -9.70 -17.59
CA PHE A 33 -12.01 -9.43 -18.78
C PHE A 33 -12.50 -7.99 -18.73
N VAL A 34 -12.03 -7.18 -19.66
CA VAL A 34 -12.31 -5.74 -19.75
C VAL A 34 -12.70 -5.38 -21.18
N ASP A 35 -13.55 -4.36 -21.33
CA ASP A 35 -13.87 -3.82 -22.65
C ASP A 35 -12.59 -3.48 -23.43
N SER A 36 -12.48 -3.96 -24.66
CA SER A 36 -11.25 -3.81 -25.44
C SER A 36 -10.93 -2.36 -25.81
N LEU A 37 -11.95 -1.50 -25.97
CA LEU A 37 -11.74 -0.07 -26.22
C LEU A 37 -11.26 0.62 -24.96
N ALA A 38 -11.74 0.21 -23.77
CA ALA A 38 -11.19 0.69 -22.50
C ALA A 38 -9.71 0.28 -22.32
N LEU A 39 -9.36 -0.96 -22.68
CA LEU A 39 -7.98 -1.42 -22.64
C LEU A 39 -7.09 -0.64 -23.60
N GLU A 40 -7.52 -0.46 -24.85
CA GLU A 40 -6.81 0.36 -25.84
C GLU A 40 -6.63 1.79 -25.34
N TRP A 41 -7.72 2.42 -24.86
CA TRP A 41 -7.70 3.77 -24.30
C TRP A 41 -6.68 3.92 -23.17
N MET A 42 -6.61 2.97 -22.23
CA MET A 42 -5.61 3.01 -21.14
C MET A 42 -4.16 2.97 -21.64
N TYR A 43 -3.90 2.40 -22.81
CA TYR A 43 -2.58 2.25 -23.40
C TYR A 43 -2.20 3.43 -24.31
N GLU A 44 -3.15 4.29 -24.65
CA GLU A 44 -2.88 5.50 -25.43
C GLU A 44 -1.96 6.46 -24.67
N TYR A 45 -1.06 7.12 -25.41
CA TYR A 45 -0.07 8.04 -24.87
C TYR A 45 -0.69 9.14 -23.99
N ASP A 46 -1.84 9.67 -24.40
CA ASP A 46 -2.52 10.76 -23.69
C ASP A 46 -3.22 10.30 -22.39
N ASN A 47 -3.43 8.99 -22.21
CA ASN A 47 -4.23 8.45 -21.11
C ASN A 47 -3.44 7.50 -20.19
N VAL A 48 -2.20 7.16 -20.53
CA VAL A 48 -1.38 6.19 -19.79
C VAL A 48 -1.16 6.57 -18.32
N GLU A 49 -1.20 7.86 -18.00
CA GLU A 49 -1.09 8.41 -16.64
C GLU A 49 -2.44 8.49 -15.89
N SER A 50 -3.56 8.22 -16.56
CA SER A 50 -4.88 8.33 -15.96
C SER A 50 -5.10 7.38 -14.78
N ASP A 51 -5.82 7.87 -13.77
CA ASP A 51 -6.32 7.06 -12.65
C ASP A 51 -7.78 6.61 -12.86
N SER A 52 -8.37 6.85 -14.03
CA SER A 52 -9.72 6.36 -14.37
C SER A 52 -9.81 4.84 -14.25
N LEU A 53 -10.82 4.36 -13.49
CA LEU A 53 -11.12 2.95 -13.33
C LEU A 53 -12.13 2.50 -14.40
N HIS A 54 -11.84 1.38 -15.04
CA HIS A 54 -12.72 0.74 -16.01
C HIS A 54 -13.30 -0.54 -15.43
N MET A 55 -14.55 -0.83 -15.76
CA MET A 55 -15.23 -2.00 -15.25
C MET A 55 -14.67 -3.28 -15.88
N ALA A 56 -14.35 -4.26 -15.04
CA ALA A 56 -13.87 -5.57 -15.43
C ALA A 56 -14.65 -6.68 -14.70
N TYR A 57 -14.65 -7.85 -15.33
CA TYR A 57 -14.97 -9.13 -14.69
C TYR A 57 -13.66 -9.87 -14.45
N ILE A 58 -13.52 -10.53 -13.30
CA ILE A 58 -12.33 -11.34 -13.00
C ILE A 58 -12.70 -12.78 -12.65
N TYR A 59 -11.78 -13.68 -12.93
CA TYR A 59 -11.69 -15.01 -12.34
C TYR A 59 -10.36 -15.10 -11.59
N TYR A 60 -10.39 -15.47 -10.31
CA TYR A 60 -9.22 -15.61 -9.46
C TYR A 60 -9.11 -17.04 -8.96
N GLN A 61 -7.91 -17.62 -9.05
CA GLN A 61 -7.64 -18.99 -8.64
C GLN A 61 -6.31 -19.12 -7.89
N ASN A 62 -6.32 -19.80 -6.76
CA ASN A 62 -5.15 -20.39 -6.10
C ASN A 62 -5.59 -21.64 -5.33
N GLU A 63 -4.79 -22.11 -4.36
CA GLU A 63 -5.12 -23.30 -3.55
C GLU A 63 -6.39 -23.12 -2.69
N TYR A 64 -6.71 -21.89 -2.29
CA TYR A 64 -7.79 -21.56 -1.34
C TYR A 64 -8.99 -20.87 -2.00
N ILE A 65 -8.76 -20.16 -3.10
CA ILE A 65 -9.73 -19.33 -3.80
C ILE A 65 -9.94 -19.89 -5.20
N ASN A 66 -11.20 -20.01 -5.61
CA ASN A 66 -11.59 -20.34 -6.97
C ASN A 66 -12.91 -19.63 -7.26
N ASP A 67 -12.84 -18.35 -7.58
CA ASP A 67 -13.98 -17.45 -7.54
C ASP A 67 -13.96 -16.44 -8.69
N THR A 68 -15.13 -15.85 -8.94
CA THR A 68 -15.33 -14.87 -10.00
C THR A 68 -16.00 -13.63 -9.44
N LEU A 69 -15.62 -12.46 -9.95
CA LEU A 69 -16.20 -11.20 -9.51
C LEU A 69 -16.47 -10.26 -10.67
N GLU A 70 -17.70 -9.76 -10.77
CA GLU A 70 -18.09 -8.73 -11.73
C GLU A 70 -17.88 -7.33 -11.14
N GLN A 71 -17.91 -6.31 -11.99
CA GLN A 71 -17.88 -4.89 -11.58
C GLN A 71 -16.63 -4.53 -10.77
N VAL A 72 -15.48 -5.09 -11.12
CA VAL A 72 -14.18 -4.75 -10.51
C VAL A 72 -13.60 -3.54 -11.24
N GLY A 73 -13.13 -2.55 -10.48
CA GLY A 73 -12.34 -1.45 -11.02
C GLY A 73 -10.99 -1.94 -11.50
N PHE A 74 -10.65 -1.69 -12.75
CA PHE A 74 -9.38 -2.06 -13.37
C PHE A 74 -8.72 -0.84 -14.01
N ARG A 75 -7.43 -0.66 -13.76
CA ARG A 75 -6.62 0.42 -14.36
C ARG A 75 -5.14 0.14 -14.32
N LEU A 76 -4.37 0.92 -15.08
CA LEU A 76 -2.92 1.04 -14.90
C LEU A 76 -2.57 1.65 -13.53
N ARG A 77 -1.40 1.28 -12.98
CA ARG A 77 -0.87 1.84 -11.74
C ARG A 77 0.61 2.20 -11.81
N GLY A 78 1.02 2.99 -10.82
CA GLY A 78 2.39 3.45 -10.60
C GLY A 78 2.68 4.79 -11.26
N ASN A 79 3.95 5.14 -11.33
CA ASN A 79 4.42 6.34 -12.02
C ASN A 79 5.16 5.91 -13.29
N THR A 80 6.45 5.58 -13.17
CA THR A 80 7.29 5.08 -14.28
C THR A 80 6.77 3.75 -14.86
N SER A 81 6.21 2.87 -14.03
CA SER A 81 5.70 1.56 -14.46
C SER A 81 4.54 1.64 -15.46
N ARG A 82 3.90 2.80 -15.61
CA ARG A 82 2.79 2.99 -16.56
C ARG A 82 3.28 3.04 -18.00
N VAL A 83 4.48 3.56 -18.22
CA VAL A 83 5.09 3.68 -19.55
C VAL A 83 6.04 2.52 -19.88
N SER A 84 6.32 1.64 -18.92
CA SER A 84 7.05 0.40 -19.15
C SER A 84 6.35 -0.50 -20.16
N GLU A 85 7.13 -1.35 -20.83
CA GLU A 85 6.60 -2.39 -21.73
C GLU A 85 5.68 -3.34 -20.96
N LYS A 86 6.13 -3.80 -19.79
CA LYS A 86 5.32 -4.59 -18.85
C LYS A 86 4.71 -3.67 -17.80
N LYS A 87 3.47 -3.27 -18.05
CA LYS A 87 2.72 -2.33 -17.20
C LYS A 87 2.26 -2.98 -15.90
N SER A 88 2.09 -2.18 -14.86
CA SER A 88 1.45 -2.62 -13.61
C SER A 88 -0.03 -2.25 -13.60
N PHE A 89 -0.86 -3.05 -12.93
CA PHE A 89 -2.30 -2.85 -12.84
C PHE A 89 -2.79 -2.76 -11.39
N LYS A 90 -3.99 -2.19 -11.21
CA LYS A 90 -4.72 -2.20 -9.94
C LYS A 90 -6.10 -2.82 -10.18
N LEU A 91 -6.51 -3.68 -9.25
CA LEU A 91 -7.88 -4.15 -9.07
C LEU A 91 -8.47 -3.45 -7.85
N ASP A 92 -9.65 -2.86 -8.02
CA ASP A 92 -10.41 -2.18 -6.98
C ASP A 92 -11.81 -2.81 -6.89
N PHE A 93 -12.04 -3.59 -5.84
CA PHE A 93 -13.27 -4.34 -5.63
C PHE A 93 -14.39 -3.46 -5.08
N ASN A 94 -14.05 -2.33 -4.48
CA ASN A 94 -14.97 -1.45 -3.76
C ASN A 94 -15.49 -0.29 -4.65
N HIS A 95 -14.78 0.05 -5.73
CA HIS A 95 -15.08 1.24 -6.54
C HIS A 95 -16.51 1.30 -7.12
N PHE A 96 -16.96 0.25 -7.80
CA PHE A 96 -18.29 0.21 -8.42
C PHE A 96 -19.37 -0.39 -7.51
N VAL A 97 -18.96 -1.08 -6.45
CA VAL A 97 -19.85 -1.70 -5.46
C VAL A 97 -19.37 -1.30 -4.06
N PRO A 98 -19.86 -0.17 -3.51
CA PRO A 98 -19.42 0.33 -2.22
C PRO A 98 -19.62 -0.68 -1.08
N GLY A 99 -18.61 -0.81 -0.21
CA GLY A 99 -18.56 -1.74 0.91
C GLY A 99 -18.20 -3.18 0.53
N ARG A 100 -17.79 -3.45 -0.72
CA ARG A 100 -17.38 -4.79 -1.14
C ARG A 100 -15.88 -4.99 -0.98
N ASP A 101 -15.52 -6.05 -0.27
CA ASP A 101 -14.18 -6.62 -0.27
C ASP A 101 -14.11 -7.91 -1.12
N PHE A 102 -12.89 -8.35 -1.41
CA PHE A 102 -12.57 -9.65 -1.97
C PHE A 102 -11.72 -10.42 -0.96
N TYR A 103 -12.36 -11.32 -0.21
CA TYR A 103 -11.72 -12.05 0.90
C TYR A 103 -11.05 -11.08 1.89
N GLY A 104 -11.70 -9.98 2.27
CA GLY A 104 -11.18 -9.03 3.26
C GLY A 104 -10.17 -7.98 2.74
N VAL A 105 -9.95 -7.88 1.42
CA VAL A 105 -9.22 -6.74 0.83
C VAL A 105 -10.09 -5.96 -0.14
N GLU A 106 -9.98 -4.64 -0.14
CA GLU A 106 -10.68 -3.79 -1.11
C GLU A 106 -9.94 -3.64 -2.43
N LYS A 107 -8.60 -3.72 -2.38
CA LYS A 107 -7.73 -3.44 -3.54
C LYS A 107 -6.55 -4.39 -3.55
N ILE A 108 -6.16 -4.81 -4.75
CA ILE A 108 -4.91 -5.54 -5.00
C ILE A 108 -4.14 -4.80 -6.07
N ASN A 109 -2.82 -4.76 -5.90
CA ASN A 109 -1.94 -4.20 -6.91
C ASN A 109 -1.14 -5.30 -7.60
N LEU A 110 -1.20 -5.35 -8.93
CA LEU A 110 -0.49 -6.30 -9.76
C LEU A 110 0.74 -5.60 -10.34
N ASN A 111 1.91 -5.85 -9.77
CA ASN A 111 3.15 -5.24 -10.21
C ASN A 111 3.83 -6.04 -11.31
N GLY A 112 4.12 -5.37 -12.42
CA GLY A 112 4.90 -5.95 -13.52
C GLY A 112 6.38 -6.15 -13.16
N GLU A 113 6.86 -5.47 -12.11
CA GLU A 113 8.25 -5.49 -11.60
C GLU A 113 9.26 -5.23 -12.73
N HIS A 114 8.96 -4.25 -13.59
CA HIS A 114 9.68 -4.01 -14.85
C HIS A 114 11.19 -3.72 -14.68
N ASN A 115 11.60 -3.12 -13.56
CA ASN A 115 13.01 -2.93 -13.25
C ASN A 115 13.63 -4.20 -12.67
N ASP A 116 12.90 -4.96 -11.85
CA ASP A 116 13.37 -6.18 -11.22
C ASP A 116 13.34 -7.40 -12.16
N VAL A 117 14.46 -7.66 -12.84
CA VAL A 117 14.67 -8.86 -13.68
C VAL A 117 14.44 -10.20 -12.98
N SER A 118 14.44 -10.23 -11.64
CA SER A 118 14.21 -11.45 -10.86
C SER A 118 12.74 -11.62 -10.44
N ILE A 119 11.93 -10.56 -10.46
CA ILE A 119 10.53 -10.52 -10.00
C ILE A 119 10.40 -11.12 -8.59
N VAL A 120 11.38 -10.92 -7.70
CA VAL A 120 11.33 -11.45 -6.32
C VAL A 120 11.73 -10.42 -5.26
N ARG A 121 12.33 -9.30 -5.65
CA ARG A 121 12.92 -8.34 -4.70
C ARG A 121 11.89 -7.71 -3.79
N SER A 122 10.77 -7.26 -4.35
CA SER A 122 9.64 -6.72 -3.58
C SER A 122 9.14 -7.76 -2.57
N LYS A 123 8.80 -8.97 -3.02
CA LYS A 123 8.31 -10.04 -2.14
C LYS A 123 9.32 -10.39 -1.04
N LEU A 124 10.58 -10.58 -1.39
CA LEU A 124 11.64 -10.90 -0.44
C LEU A 124 11.80 -9.80 0.62
N SER A 125 11.72 -8.54 0.21
CA SER A 125 11.78 -7.40 1.14
C SER A 125 10.60 -7.40 2.12
N TRP A 126 9.38 -7.67 1.63
CA TRP A 126 8.19 -7.78 2.48
C TRP A 126 8.29 -8.92 3.49
N ASP A 127 8.78 -10.08 3.05
CA ASP A 127 8.99 -11.23 3.92
C ASP A 127 10.06 -10.94 4.99
N ILE A 128 11.13 -10.22 4.65
CA ILE A 128 12.16 -9.78 5.60
C ILE A 128 11.57 -8.82 6.64
N PHE A 129 10.85 -7.77 6.22
CA PHE A 129 10.22 -6.83 7.15
C PHE A 129 9.27 -7.54 8.12
N LYS A 130 8.41 -8.41 7.58
CA LYS A 130 7.51 -9.22 8.39
C LYS A 130 8.26 -10.14 9.37
N SER A 131 9.35 -10.76 8.93
CA SER A 131 10.14 -11.66 9.78
C SER A 131 10.78 -11.00 11.00
N ILE A 132 11.03 -9.68 10.93
CA ILE A 132 11.56 -8.88 12.05
C ILE A 132 10.46 -8.14 12.84
N GLY A 133 9.20 -8.50 12.59
CA GLY A 133 8.03 -7.99 13.29
C GLY A 133 7.62 -6.57 12.91
N MET A 134 8.10 -6.04 11.77
CA MET A 134 7.59 -4.78 11.24
C MET A 134 6.22 -4.98 10.58
N VAL A 135 5.37 -3.96 10.65
CA VAL A 135 4.14 -3.88 9.86
C VAL A 135 4.53 -3.64 8.40
N ALA A 136 4.21 -4.62 7.54
CA ALA A 136 4.52 -4.59 6.12
C ALA A 136 3.38 -5.19 5.30
N THR A 137 3.36 -4.87 4.00
CA THR A 137 2.43 -5.46 3.05
C THR A 137 2.69 -6.95 2.87
N ARG A 138 1.64 -7.70 2.54
CA ARG A 138 1.76 -9.07 2.07
C ARG A 138 1.91 -9.10 0.55
N ALA A 139 2.59 -10.12 0.04
CA ALA A 139 2.74 -10.32 -1.39
C ALA A 139 2.95 -11.78 -1.79
N ASN A 140 2.45 -12.12 -2.97
CA ASN A 140 2.65 -13.40 -3.65
C ASN A 140 2.84 -13.22 -5.16
N HIS A 141 3.32 -14.26 -5.83
CA HIS A 141 3.40 -14.30 -7.28
C HIS A 141 2.05 -14.68 -7.89
N ILE A 142 1.71 -14.04 -9.02
CA ILE A 142 0.44 -14.26 -9.71
C ILE A 142 0.61 -14.23 -11.24
N GLU A 143 -0.01 -15.17 -11.93
CA GLU A 143 -0.17 -15.15 -13.38
C GLU A 143 -1.32 -14.22 -13.77
N VAL A 144 -1.06 -13.28 -14.68
CA VAL A 144 -2.07 -12.32 -15.13
C VAL A 144 -2.45 -12.63 -16.58
N TYR A 145 -3.75 -12.78 -16.82
CA TYR A 145 -4.35 -12.84 -18.14
C TYR A 145 -5.30 -11.66 -18.31
N ILE A 146 -5.26 -10.98 -19.47
CA ILE A 146 -6.22 -9.93 -19.81
C ILE A 146 -6.82 -10.24 -21.18
N ASN A 147 -8.15 -10.37 -21.23
CA ASN A 147 -8.89 -10.75 -22.44
C ASN A 147 -8.26 -11.99 -23.11
N ASP A 148 -8.11 -13.07 -22.34
CA ASP A 148 -7.52 -14.36 -22.74
C ASP A 148 -6.02 -14.33 -23.16
N ASN A 149 -5.36 -13.17 -23.14
CA ASN A 149 -3.94 -13.06 -23.43
C ASN A 149 -3.12 -13.17 -22.15
N TYR A 150 -2.05 -13.96 -22.18
CA TYR A 150 -1.11 -14.03 -21.05
C TYR A 150 -0.21 -12.80 -21.00
N TYR A 151 -0.28 -12.04 -19.91
CA TYR A 151 0.53 -10.83 -19.69
C TYR A 151 1.82 -11.12 -18.91
N GLY A 152 1.97 -12.32 -18.33
CA GLY A 152 3.16 -12.74 -17.60
C GLY A 152 2.91 -13.02 -16.11
N LEU A 153 4.03 -13.28 -15.42
CA LEU A 153 4.10 -13.39 -13.96
C LEU A 153 4.24 -12.00 -13.33
N TYR A 154 3.43 -11.69 -12.32
CA TYR A 154 3.41 -10.43 -11.58
C TYR A 154 3.61 -10.70 -10.09
N ILE A 155 3.85 -9.65 -9.32
CA ILE A 155 3.69 -9.70 -7.87
C ILE A 155 2.35 -9.04 -7.51
N SER A 156 1.47 -9.79 -6.84
CA SER A 156 0.28 -9.27 -6.19
C SER A 156 0.69 -8.72 -4.82
N VAL A 157 0.53 -7.41 -4.62
CA VAL A 157 0.94 -6.68 -3.42
C VAL A 157 -0.29 -6.07 -2.75
N GLU A 158 -0.40 -6.30 -1.45
CA GLU A 158 -1.43 -5.70 -0.59
C GLU A 158 -1.45 -4.18 -0.69
N HIS A 159 -2.64 -3.62 -0.89
CA HIS A 159 -2.82 -2.18 -0.88
C HIS A 159 -2.83 -1.66 0.57
N ILE A 160 -2.13 -0.55 0.81
CA ILE A 160 -2.12 0.10 2.13
C ILE A 160 -3.24 1.15 2.13
N ASP A 161 -4.37 0.78 2.73
CA ASP A 161 -5.54 1.62 2.99
C ASP A 161 -6.14 1.31 4.38
N ASP A 162 -7.37 1.73 4.63
CA ASP A 162 -8.10 1.48 5.87
C ASP A 162 -8.25 -0.02 6.19
N THR A 163 -8.45 -0.90 5.20
CA THR A 163 -8.48 -2.35 5.45
C THR A 163 -7.14 -2.88 5.95
N PHE A 164 -6.03 -2.37 5.40
CA PHE A 164 -4.70 -2.67 5.92
C PHE A 164 -4.54 -2.19 7.37
N LEU A 165 -5.04 -0.99 7.70
CA LEU A 165 -4.95 -0.46 9.05
C LEU A 165 -5.77 -1.31 10.04
N ASN A 166 -7.01 -1.63 9.70
CA ASN A 166 -7.91 -2.47 10.49
C ASN A 166 -7.27 -3.82 10.86
N ARG A 167 -6.53 -4.42 9.91
CA ARG A 167 -5.84 -5.71 10.13
C ARG A 167 -4.63 -5.60 11.05
N ASN A 168 -3.90 -4.48 11.03
CA ASN A 168 -2.58 -4.39 11.68
C ASN A 168 -2.57 -3.57 12.99
N PHE A 169 -3.60 -2.77 13.26
CA PHE A 169 -3.61 -1.85 14.40
C PHE A 169 -4.87 -2.02 15.26
N GLU A 170 -4.71 -1.86 16.58
CA GLU A 170 -5.85 -1.89 17.52
C GLU A 170 -6.83 -0.73 17.30
N ASN A 171 -6.31 0.39 16.81
CA ASN A 171 -7.07 1.57 16.41
C ASN A 171 -6.64 1.93 15.00
N ASP A 172 -7.57 1.85 14.05
CA ASP A 172 -7.39 2.09 12.62
C ASP A 172 -7.90 3.48 12.18
N THR A 173 -8.49 4.28 13.08
CA THR A 173 -9.14 5.56 12.73
C THR A 173 -8.16 6.72 12.52
N GLY A 174 -6.86 6.46 12.62
CA GLY A 174 -5.81 7.45 12.44
C GLY A 174 -5.62 7.92 11.00
N ASN A 175 -4.88 9.01 10.85
CA ASN A 175 -4.51 9.54 9.54
C ASN A 175 -3.32 8.75 8.96
N LEU A 176 -3.47 8.35 7.70
CA LEU A 176 -2.48 7.64 6.91
C LEU A 176 -2.03 8.54 5.77
N TRP A 177 -0.75 8.94 5.74
CA TRP A 177 -0.18 9.68 4.63
C TRP A 177 0.69 8.77 3.79
N LYS A 178 0.44 8.75 2.47
CA LYS A 178 1.40 8.24 1.50
C LYS A 178 2.46 9.31 1.26
N CYS A 179 3.72 8.99 1.52
CA CYS A 179 4.82 9.92 1.38
C CYS A 179 5.51 9.73 0.02
N LEU A 180 5.38 10.71 -0.87
CA LEU A 180 5.90 10.68 -2.24
C LEU A 180 7.12 11.58 -2.37
N TRP A 181 8.00 11.28 -3.32
CA TRP A 181 9.16 12.13 -3.60
C TRP A 181 8.77 13.61 -3.85
N PRO A 182 9.40 14.59 -3.17
CA PRO A 182 10.41 14.49 -2.10
C PRO A 182 9.85 14.70 -0.67
N ALA A 183 9.38 13.63 -0.01
CA ALA A 183 8.86 13.64 1.35
C ALA A 183 9.98 13.69 2.40
N ASN A 184 10.64 14.84 2.48
CA ASN A 184 11.89 15.01 3.25
C ASN A 184 11.71 15.17 4.77
N LEU A 185 10.48 15.27 5.27
CA LEU A 185 10.14 15.61 6.66
C LEU A 185 10.82 16.91 7.14
N GLY A 186 11.07 17.85 6.23
CA GLY A 186 11.65 19.15 6.51
C GLY A 186 10.62 20.16 7.01
N TYR A 187 11.01 20.97 7.99
CA TYR A 187 10.14 21.98 8.59
C TYR A 187 9.74 23.07 7.59
N ARG A 188 8.43 23.22 7.36
CA ARG A 188 7.85 24.24 6.46
C ARG A 188 7.18 25.38 7.23
N GLY A 189 6.80 25.12 8.48
CA GLY A 189 6.14 26.07 9.36
C GLY A 189 5.36 25.34 10.45
N PRO A 190 4.76 26.11 11.39
CA PRO A 190 4.09 25.55 12.55
C PRO A 190 2.64 25.11 12.26
N ASN A 191 2.06 25.47 11.11
CA ASN A 191 0.64 25.24 10.85
C ASN A 191 0.41 23.95 10.06
N PRO A 192 -0.71 23.24 10.27
CA PRO A 192 -1.11 22.09 9.47
C PRO A 192 -1.11 22.41 7.96
N SER A 193 -1.58 23.60 7.60
CA SER A 193 -1.67 24.08 6.22
C SER A 193 -0.33 24.21 5.51
N ASP A 194 0.78 24.33 6.24
CA ASP A 194 2.12 24.44 5.65
C ASP A 194 2.55 23.11 4.98
N TYR A 195 1.84 22.02 5.30
CA TYR A 195 2.08 20.66 4.80
C TYR A 195 0.97 20.17 3.86
N HIS A 196 -0.03 21.01 3.56
CA HIS A 196 -1.00 20.72 2.51
C HIS A 196 -0.31 20.67 1.12
N PRO A 197 -0.89 19.97 0.14
CA PRO A 197 -0.42 20.03 -1.23
C PRO A 197 -0.49 21.47 -1.77
N TRP A 198 0.64 21.99 -2.27
CA TRP A 198 0.66 23.26 -3.00
C TRP A 198 0.29 23.02 -4.46
N VAL A 199 -0.33 24.02 -5.10
CA VAL A 199 -0.89 23.93 -6.47
C VAL A 199 0.16 23.51 -7.52
N ASP A 200 1.45 23.72 -7.26
CA ASP A 200 2.57 23.44 -8.16
C ASP A 200 3.67 22.52 -7.55
N ASP A 201 3.45 21.95 -6.36
CA ASP A 201 4.43 21.08 -5.67
C ASP A 201 4.13 19.59 -5.91
N ASN A 202 5.19 18.78 -6.03
CA ASN A 202 5.10 17.32 -6.11
C ASN A 202 4.69 16.80 -4.73
N ARG A 203 3.38 16.77 -4.49
CA ARG A 203 2.62 16.18 -3.36
C ARG A 203 3.46 15.30 -2.43
N PRO A 204 4.21 15.83 -1.45
CA PRO A 204 5.07 14.97 -0.64
C PRO A 204 4.27 14.13 0.36
N TYR A 205 3.10 14.61 0.80
CA TYR A 205 2.25 13.91 1.77
C TYR A 205 0.80 13.86 1.28
N ASP A 206 0.40 12.70 0.79
CA ASP A 206 -0.92 12.47 0.20
C ASP A 206 -1.77 11.69 1.23
N LEU A 207 -2.72 12.38 1.87
CA LEU A 207 -3.59 11.83 2.90
C LEU A 207 -4.54 10.77 2.29
N LYS A 208 -4.56 9.57 2.86
CA LYS A 208 -5.26 8.38 2.36
C LYS A 208 -6.45 7.93 3.20
N THR A 209 -6.58 8.44 4.42
CA THR A 209 -7.72 8.21 5.32
C THR A 209 -8.19 9.54 5.89
N ASN A 210 -9.46 9.61 6.29
CA ASN A 210 -10.06 10.83 6.84
C ASN A 210 -9.86 12.06 5.94
N ASP A 211 -9.97 11.85 4.62
CA ASP A 211 -9.73 12.87 3.59
C ASP A 211 -10.76 14.01 3.63
N ASP A 212 -11.98 13.73 4.10
CA ASP A 212 -13.00 14.75 4.39
C ASP A 212 -12.58 15.73 5.50
N GLU A 213 -11.86 15.24 6.54
CA GLU A 213 -11.36 16.08 7.63
C GLU A 213 -10.13 16.88 7.19
N TYR A 214 -9.29 16.24 6.37
CA TYR A 214 -8.10 16.82 5.77
C TYR A 214 -7.13 17.44 6.80
N ASP A 215 -6.99 16.78 7.96
CA ASP A 215 -6.21 17.30 9.08
C ASP A 215 -4.73 16.89 9.03
N PHE A 216 -3.84 17.88 8.97
CA PHE A 216 -2.39 17.73 8.94
C PHE A 216 -1.71 18.08 10.28
N THR A 217 -2.48 18.28 11.35
CA THR A 217 -1.97 18.74 12.66
C THR A 217 -0.90 17.80 13.22
N GLN A 218 -1.15 16.49 13.17
CA GLN A 218 -0.21 15.52 13.73
C GLN A 218 1.05 15.41 12.87
N LEU A 219 0.94 15.53 11.55
CA LEU A 219 2.10 15.55 10.66
C LEU A 219 2.96 16.80 10.90
N ALA A 220 2.34 17.97 11.05
CA ALA A 220 3.02 19.21 11.38
C ALA A 220 3.76 19.11 12.72
N ARG A 221 3.14 18.48 13.73
CA ARG A 221 3.76 18.21 15.03
C ARG A 221 4.97 17.27 14.91
N LEU A 222 4.84 16.16 14.18
CA LEU A 222 5.96 15.24 13.94
C LEU A 222 7.14 15.97 13.30
N ILE A 223 6.89 16.71 12.22
CA ILE A 223 7.94 17.43 11.48
C ILE A 223 8.55 18.54 12.34
N HIS A 224 7.75 19.25 13.14
CA HIS A 224 8.27 20.23 14.09
C HIS A 224 9.26 19.60 15.08
N ILE A 225 8.89 18.48 15.69
CA ILE A 225 9.72 17.77 16.68
C ILE A 225 11.00 17.24 16.04
N ILE A 226 10.93 16.60 14.86
CA ILE A 226 12.11 16.13 14.12
C ILE A 226 13.14 17.26 13.92
N ASN A 227 12.68 18.47 13.60
CA ASN A 227 13.56 19.56 13.19
C ASN A 227 13.95 20.52 14.34
N ASN A 228 13.14 20.64 15.39
CA ASN A 228 13.31 21.67 16.42
C ASN A 228 13.39 21.13 17.85
N ASP A 229 12.98 19.88 18.10
CA ASP A 229 12.99 19.27 19.44
C ASP A 229 13.24 17.75 19.37
N PRO A 230 14.37 17.30 18.79
CA PRO A 230 14.60 15.88 18.51
C PRO A 230 14.70 15.00 19.76
N ASP A 231 14.98 15.59 20.93
CA ASP A 231 14.98 14.87 22.21
C ASP A 231 13.57 14.36 22.58
N SER A 232 12.52 14.95 22.00
CA SER A 232 11.11 14.54 22.17
C SER A 232 10.64 13.53 21.12
N LEU A 233 11.50 13.04 20.22
CA LEU A 233 11.10 12.20 19.08
C LEU A 233 10.35 10.92 19.48
N GLU A 234 10.79 10.25 20.55
CA GLU A 234 10.15 9.01 21.05
C GLU A 234 8.70 9.22 21.51
N HIS A 235 8.28 10.46 21.76
CA HIS A 235 6.91 10.79 22.11
C HIS A 235 5.97 10.86 20.90
N VAL A 236 6.52 10.94 19.68
CA VAL A 236 5.72 11.14 18.45
C VAL A 236 6.03 10.17 17.34
N LEU A 237 7.11 9.39 17.44
CA LEU A 237 7.49 8.39 16.46
C LEU A 237 7.84 7.09 17.17
N ASP A 238 7.44 5.95 16.61
CA ASP A 238 8.01 4.66 16.96
C ASP A 238 9.44 4.56 16.42
N VAL A 239 10.40 5.02 17.24
CA VAL A 239 11.82 5.05 16.89
C VAL A 239 12.38 3.63 16.71
N SER A 240 11.84 2.63 17.40
CA SER A 240 12.26 1.24 17.26
C SER A 240 11.94 0.70 15.87
N GLU A 241 10.70 0.90 15.40
CA GLU A 241 10.28 0.52 14.04
C GLU A 241 11.06 1.29 12.97
N PHE A 242 11.31 2.58 13.19
CA PHE A 242 12.12 3.39 12.28
C PHE A 242 13.58 2.91 12.17
N ILE A 243 14.20 2.49 13.28
CA ILE A 243 15.57 1.94 13.25
C ILE A 243 15.60 0.59 12.51
N LYS A 244 14.61 -0.28 12.71
CA LYS A 244 14.49 -1.53 11.94
C LYS A 244 14.36 -1.27 10.44
N TYR A 245 13.53 -0.29 10.06
CA TYR A 245 13.39 0.18 8.69
C TYR A 245 14.75 0.57 8.09
N LEU A 246 15.50 1.44 8.78
CA LEU A 246 16.82 1.88 8.31
C LEU A 246 17.80 0.71 8.19
N ALA A 247 17.80 -0.20 9.16
CA ALA A 247 18.68 -1.37 9.15
C ALA A 247 18.44 -2.26 7.93
N ILE A 248 17.17 -2.57 7.61
CA ILE A 248 16.85 -3.37 6.43
C ILE A 248 17.25 -2.65 5.15
N ASN A 249 16.97 -1.35 5.01
CA ASN A 249 17.36 -0.62 3.80
C ASN A 249 18.88 -0.55 3.60
N ILE A 250 19.66 -0.45 4.68
CA ILE A 250 21.12 -0.52 4.61
C ILE A 250 21.56 -1.92 4.15
N LEU A 251 20.94 -2.99 4.68
CA LEU A 251 21.31 -4.37 4.35
C LEU A 251 20.91 -4.77 2.93
N THR A 252 19.75 -4.32 2.45
CA THR A 252 19.24 -4.62 1.10
C THR A 252 19.77 -3.65 0.05
N GLY A 253 20.36 -2.52 0.44
CA GLY A 253 20.81 -1.48 -0.47
C GLY A 253 19.65 -0.75 -1.15
N GLY A 254 18.51 -0.60 -0.47
CA GLY A 254 17.36 0.16 -0.98
C GLY A 254 17.71 1.64 -1.10
N TRP A 255 17.83 2.14 -2.33
CA TRP A 255 18.23 3.53 -2.61
C TRP A 255 17.06 4.46 -2.90
N ASP A 256 15.87 3.92 -3.18
CA ASP A 256 14.64 4.70 -3.40
C ASP A 256 13.82 4.87 -2.10
N ASP A 257 14.46 4.62 -0.96
CA ASP A 257 13.86 4.73 0.38
C ASP A 257 13.87 6.18 0.90
N TYR A 258 13.32 6.40 2.10
CA TYR A 258 13.32 7.70 2.75
C TYR A 258 14.74 8.25 2.95
N ARG A 259 15.69 7.39 3.36
CA ARG A 259 17.05 7.77 3.73
C ARG A 259 17.83 8.32 2.54
N SER A 260 17.62 7.78 1.34
CA SER A 260 18.38 8.12 0.15
C SER A 260 17.64 9.09 -0.77
N LEU A 261 16.35 8.84 -1.05
CA LEU A 261 15.55 9.66 -1.97
C LEU A 261 14.32 10.32 -1.35
N GLN A 262 14.07 10.16 -0.05
CA GLN A 262 12.92 10.80 0.62
C GLN A 262 11.59 10.32 0.01
N ASN A 263 11.51 9.02 -0.31
CA ASN A 263 10.41 8.42 -1.04
C ASN A 263 10.02 7.06 -0.41
N ASN A 264 8.91 6.48 -0.86
CA ASN A 264 8.59 5.06 -0.64
C ASN A 264 8.34 4.65 0.83
N PHE A 265 7.56 5.48 1.53
CA PHE A 265 7.01 5.14 2.84
C PHE A 265 5.62 5.74 3.05
N TYR A 266 4.87 5.17 3.98
CA TYR A 266 3.69 5.76 4.57
C TYR A 266 3.98 6.16 6.00
N LEU A 267 3.26 7.17 6.48
CA LEU A 267 3.20 7.53 7.88
C LEU A 267 1.77 7.29 8.39
N TYR A 268 1.65 6.47 9.42
CA TYR A 268 0.39 6.24 10.11
C TYR A 268 0.44 6.83 11.51
N HIS A 269 -0.47 7.76 11.84
CA HIS A 269 -0.64 8.26 13.20
C HIS A 269 -1.58 7.35 13.97
N GLN A 270 -1.09 6.72 15.04
CA GLN A 270 -1.87 5.85 15.92
C GLN A 270 -2.56 6.69 17.00
N PRO A 271 -3.91 6.86 16.98
CA PRO A 271 -4.59 7.80 17.87
C PRO A 271 -4.57 7.39 19.35
N ASN A 272 -4.53 6.08 19.62
CA ASN A 272 -4.53 5.51 20.98
C ASN A 272 -3.23 5.77 21.75
N ILE A 273 -2.09 5.87 21.07
CA ILE A 273 -0.77 6.09 21.69
C ILE A 273 -0.09 7.39 21.24
N ASP A 274 -0.77 8.16 20.40
CA ASP A 274 -0.35 9.45 19.86
C ASP A 274 1.05 9.45 19.22
N ARG A 275 1.36 8.38 18.48
CA ARG A 275 2.66 8.19 17.82
C ARG A 275 2.50 7.78 16.37
N PHE A 276 3.44 8.22 15.55
CA PHE A 276 3.59 7.78 14.18
C PHE A 276 4.32 6.45 14.09
N LEU A 277 3.92 5.65 13.11
CA LEU A 277 4.67 4.49 12.64
C LEU A 277 4.93 4.65 11.14
N LEU A 278 6.15 4.28 10.71
CA LEU A 278 6.53 4.26 9.31
C LEU A 278 6.20 2.89 8.72
N ILE A 279 5.50 2.86 7.59
CA ILE A 279 5.19 1.63 6.84
C ILE A 279 5.92 1.68 5.48
N PRO A 280 6.81 0.74 5.15
CA PRO A 280 7.50 0.74 3.86
C PRO A 280 6.54 0.41 2.70
N TYR A 281 6.76 1.01 1.52
CA TYR A 281 6.08 0.63 0.26
C TYR A 281 7.08 0.72 -0.92
N ASP A 282 6.82 0.06 -2.07
CA ASP A 282 7.72 0.03 -3.26
C ASP A 282 9.17 -0.45 -2.99
N TYR A 283 9.39 -1.76 -2.94
CA TYR A 283 10.70 -2.37 -2.59
C TYR A 283 11.32 -3.24 -3.68
N ASP A 284 11.02 -2.94 -4.94
CA ASP A 284 11.65 -3.56 -6.11
C ASP A 284 13.10 -3.07 -6.30
N ASN A 285 13.37 -1.80 -5.97
CA ASN A 285 14.69 -1.16 -6.04
C ASN A 285 15.63 -1.54 -4.87
N THR A 286 15.84 -2.84 -4.68
CA THR A 286 16.68 -3.43 -3.63
C THR A 286 17.60 -4.52 -4.19
N PHE A 287 18.50 -5.07 -3.36
CA PHE A 287 19.41 -6.17 -3.71
C PHE A 287 20.25 -5.90 -4.97
N GLY A 288 20.91 -4.74 -4.97
CA GLY A 288 21.94 -4.39 -5.95
C GLY A 288 21.41 -3.98 -7.32
N ILE A 289 20.15 -3.57 -7.43
CA ILE A 289 19.59 -2.98 -8.64
C ILE A 289 19.66 -1.45 -8.58
N ASP A 290 19.96 -0.83 -9.71
CA ASP A 290 20.02 0.63 -9.88
C ASP A 290 19.00 1.04 -10.95
N TRP A 291 18.81 2.35 -11.12
CA TRP A 291 17.95 2.90 -12.15
C TRP A 291 18.60 2.72 -13.53
N PHE A 292 17.94 2.05 -14.47
CA PHE A 292 18.37 1.90 -15.86
C PHE A 292 17.69 2.90 -16.79
#